data_AF-A0AAD9PYQ0-F1
#
_entry.id   AF-A0AAD9PYQ0-F1
#
_cell.length_a   1.000
_cell.length_b   1.000
_cell.length_c   1.000
_cell.angle_alpha   90.00
_cell.angle_beta   90.00
_cell.angle_gamma   90.00
#
_symmetry.space_group_name_H-M   'P 1'
#
loop_
_entity.id
_entity.type
_entity.pdbx_description
1 polymer ?
#
loop_
_entity_poly.entity_id
_entity_poly.type
_entity_poly.pdbx_seq_one_letter_code
_entity_poly.pdbx_strand_id
1 'polypeptide(L)'
;MHKGGSEDKESWFEKDCRVCQCRNGTVKCERQRCKSANSLKCPAGKKPGQVPGSCCPQCIEVIVLHKDLQVKVNKSDVDLPYYHLPHFHIVKESFMVTLISKTGLQVQWDGNGFIEIQVPKRFMGKVCGLCGNFNGDSGDDFMVKSGRIASSAQEFGEGWSLGRRNHGCEKPPAQPVDSTVSTCTGRLRVYWRAHKRCWPIKKQFANCHKWVKPNAFFWGCISDVCQCSGRRCECEALMAYARACRRVGVTVSWGRKSTCGVSCKGGAVFDDCAPACQRTCDNKDDVSVPCPSRSCVAGCRCPAGTVWNSQKTKCIQSWKCPVQVRGEKSELFRFSCLKNKNGINRNLATLQGKRRVAGINSKRNHLSLRLLNREKTQDS
;
A
#
# COMPACT_ATOMS: atom_id res chain seq x y z
N MET A 1 -46.60 -28.38 38.00
CA MET A 1 -46.73 -29.36 36.90
C MET A 1 -46.70 -28.54 35.61
N HIS A 2 -45.64 -28.51 34.82
CA HIS A 2 -45.09 -29.59 34.01
C HIS A 2 -43.56 -29.49 33.89
N LYS A 3 -42.89 -30.66 33.87
CA LYS A 3 -41.46 -30.88 33.63
C LYS A 3 -41.09 -30.75 32.15
N GLY A 4 -39.81 -30.43 31.89
CA GLY A 4 -38.99 -31.10 30.86
C GLY A 4 -38.56 -30.25 29.65
N GLY A 5 -37.25 -30.17 29.41
CA GLY A 5 -36.65 -29.70 28.16
C GLY A 5 -35.21 -29.21 28.32
N SER A 6 -34.24 -30.08 28.04
CA SER A 6 -32.82 -29.75 27.83
C SER A 6 -32.60 -29.06 26.48
N GLU A 7 -31.45 -28.37 26.34
CA GLU A 7 -30.94 -27.69 25.13
C GLU A 7 -31.68 -26.35 24.88
N ASP A 8 -31.10 -25.16 25.03
CA ASP A 8 -29.90 -24.66 24.36
C ASP A 8 -29.24 -23.52 25.15
N LYS A 9 -27.91 -23.60 25.31
CA LYS A 9 -27.08 -22.46 25.71
C LYS A 9 -26.85 -21.55 24.50
N GLU A 10 -27.86 -20.78 24.09
CA GLU A 10 -27.66 -19.71 23.11
C GLU A 10 -27.58 -18.36 23.82
N SER A 11 -26.35 -17.96 24.15
CA SER A 11 -26.06 -16.57 24.52
C SER A 11 -26.05 -15.71 23.24
N TRP A 12 -27.20 -15.12 22.93
CA TRP A 12 -27.37 -14.21 21.80
C TRP A 12 -26.80 -12.81 22.11
N PHE A 13 -25.90 -12.30 21.28
CA PHE A 13 -25.42 -10.91 21.34
C PHE A 13 -26.51 -9.94 20.82
N GLU A 14 -26.66 -8.83 21.54
CA GLU A 14 -27.48 -7.61 21.38
C GLU A 14 -28.50 -7.47 20.23
N LYS A 15 -29.72 -7.05 20.61
CA LYS A 15 -31.01 -7.00 19.88
C LYS A 15 -31.07 -6.18 18.57
N ASP A 16 -30.00 -5.50 18.13
CA ASP A 16 -30.05 -4.53 17.02
C ASP A 16 -28.90 -4.61 16.01
N CYS A 17 -28.38 -5.81 15.77
CA CYS A 17 -27.30 -6.00 14.82
C CYS A 17 -27.79 -5.90 13.36
N ARG A 18 -27.55 -4.74 12.71
CA ARG A 18 -27.89 -4.48 11.30
C ARG A 18 -26.63 -4.46 10.44
N VAL A 19 -26.61 -5.24 9.36
CA VAL A 19 -25.57 -5.19 8.32
C VAL A 19 -26.06 -4.37 7.15
N CYS A 20 -25.28 -3.38 6.77
CA CYS A 20 -25.57 -2.51 5.65
C CYS A 20 -24.73 -2.91 4.43
N GLN A 21 -25.39 -3.17 3.30
CA GLN A 21 -24.76 -3.46 2.01
C GLN A 21 -25.03 -2.31 1.05
N CYS A 22 -24.01 -1.94 0.27
CA CYS A 22 -24.23 -1.05 -0.87
C CYS A 22 -24.63 -1.87 -2.09
N ARG A 23 -25.79 -1.58 -2.66
CA ARG A 23 -26.23 -2.13 -3.95
C ARG A 23 -26.85 -1.01 -4.76
N ASN A 24 -26.35 -0.83 -5.99
CA ASN A 24 -26.78 0.21 -6.91
C ASN A 24 -26.67 1.63 -6.31
N GLY A 25 -25.57 1.91 -5.59
CA GLY A 25 -25.32 3.22 -4.97
C GLY A 25 -26.08 3.48 -3.67
N THR A 26 -27.06 2.62 -3.31
CA THR A 26 -27.85 2.79 -2.08
C THR A 26 -27.37 1.86 -0.98
N VAL A 27 -27.35 2.37 0.26
CA VAL A 27 -27.11 1.55 1.45
C VAL A 27 -28.42 0.90 1.89
N LYS A 28 -28.44 -0.44 1.96
CA LYS A 28 -29.55 -1.24 2.47
C LYS A 28 -29.10 -2.02 3.69
N CYS A 29 -29.81 -1.85 4.81
CA CYS A 29 -29.46 -2.49 6.07
C CYS A 29 -30.46 -3.57 6.47
N GLU A 30 -29.97 -4.75 6.81
CA GLU A 30 -30.78 -5.89 7.23
C GLU A 30 -30.33 -6.35 8.62
N ARG A 31 -31.30 -6.78 9.46
CA ARG A 31 -30.98 -7.38 10.75
C ARG A 31 -30.39 -8.78 10.55
N GLN A 32 -29.30 -9.07 11.24
CA GLN A 32 -28.62 -10.37 11.16
C GLN A 32 -28.52 -11.02 12.53
N ARG A 33 -28.80 -12.32 12.61
CA ARG A 33 -28.53 -13.16 13.79
C ARG A 33 -27.21 -13.88 13.62
N CYS A 34 -26.41 -13.95 14.69
CA CYS A 34 -25.04 -14.49 14.64
C CYS A 34 -24.84 -15.60 15.66
N LYS A 35 -24.11 -16.64 15.26
CA LYS A 35 -23.56 -17.63 16.18
C LYS A 35 -22.40 -17.00 16.98
N SER A 36 -22.19 -17.46 18.21
CA SER A 36 -21.11 -16.98 19.08
C SER A 36 -19.74 -17.11 18.39
N ALA A 37 -18.86 -16.12 18.60
CA ALA A 37 -17.49 -16.11 18.07
C ALA A 37 -16.69 -17.36 18.48
N ASN A 38 -17.00 -17.92 19.65
CA ASN A 38 -16.36 -19.12 20.20
C ASN A 38 -16.69 -20.40 19.40
N SER A 39 -17.76 -20.38 18.59
CA SER A 39 -18.17 -21.49 17.74
C SER A 39 -17.53 -21.45 16.35
N LEU A 40 -16.81 -20.38 15.99
CA LEU A 40 -16.26 -20.19 14.66
C LEU A 40 -14.87 -20.85 14.53
N LYS A 41 -14.80 -21.98 13.81
CA LYS A 41 -13.54 -22.63 13.46
C LYS A 41 -12.94 -21.96 12.21
N CYS A 42 -11.76 -21.37 12.36
CA CYS A 42 -11.09 -20.69 11.26
C CYS A 42 -10.00 -21.51 10.57
N PRO A 43 -9.86 -21.40 9.23
CA PRO A 43 -8.73 -21.98 8.50
C PRO A 43 -7.38 -21.48 9.02
N ALA A 44 -6.32 -22.24 8.75
CA ALA A 44 -4.95 -21.85 9.10
C ALA A 44 -4.62 -20.43 8.59
N GLY A 45 -4.04 -19.61 9.46
CA GLY A 45 -3.73 -18.21 9.16
C GLY A 45 -4.89 -17.22 9.32
N LYS A 46 -6.09 -17.65 9.74
CA LYS A 46 -7.22 -16.75 10.04
C LYS A 46 -7.64 -16.88 11.49
N LYS A 47 -8.22 -15.81 12.04
CA LYS A 47 -8.76 -15.81 13.40
C LYS A 47 -10.19 -15.28 13.38
N PRO A 48 -11.07 -15.73 14.30
CA PRO A 48 -12.36 -15.10 14.49
C PRO A 48 -12.17 -13.61 14.79
N GLY A 49 -12.89 -12.77 14.07
CA GLY A 49 -12.85 -11.34 14.27
C GLY A 49 -14.00 -10.64 13.57
N GLN A 50 -14.17 -9.36 13.89
CA GLN A 50 -15.23 -8.54 13.33
C GLN A 50 -14.68 -7.70 12.18
N VAL A 51 -15.26 -7.80 10.99
CA VAL A 51 -14.98 -6.87 9.89
C VAL A 51 -15.79 -5.59 10.13
N PRO A 52 -15.22 -4.39 9.93
CA PRO A 52 -15.99 -3.14 9.91
C PRO A 52 -17.23 -3.26 9.01
N GLY A 53 -18.42 -2.97 9.55
CA GLY A 53 -19.70 -3.10 8.82
C GLY A 53 -20.33 -4.50 8.81
N SER A 54 -19.64 -5.53 9.31
CA SER A 54 -20.22 -6.87 9.53
C SER A 54 -20.80 -7.00 10.93
N CYS A 55 -21.83 -7.83 11.06
CA CYS A 55 -22.51 -8.13 12.32
C CYS A 55 -22.00 -9.42 12.98
N CYS A 56 -21.70 -10.45 12.18
CA CYS A 56 -21.25 -11.73 12.71
C CYS A 56 -19.72 -11.85 12.70
N PRO A 57 -19.12 -12.54 13.69
CA PRO A 57 -17.72 -12.92 13.64
C PRO A 57 -17.42 -13.69 12.35
N GLN A 58 -16.35 -13.29 11.67
CA GLN A 58 -15.85 -13.95 10.47
C GLN A 58 -14.41 -14.37 10.68
N CYS A 59 -13.96 -15.33 9.88
CA CYS A 59 -12.56 -15.68 9.81
C CYS A 59 -11.83 -14.61 9.00
N ILE A 60 -11.24 -13.66 9.71
CA ILE A 60 -10.57 -12.52 9.10
C ILE A 60 -9.07 -12.72 9.11
N GLU A 61 -8.45 -12.10 8.13
CA GLU A 61 -7.03 -11.86 8.04
C GLU A 61 -6.84 -10.36 8.14
N VAL A 62 -6.08 -9.91 9.14
CA VAL A 62 -5.91 -8.48 9.41
C VAL A 62 -4.55 -8.05 8.87
N ILE A 63 -4.59 -7.11 7.93
CA ILE A 63 -3.41 -6.44 7.39
C ILE A 63 -3.35 -5.05 8.01
N VAL A 64 -2.21 -4.72 8.63
CA VAL A 64 -1.96 -3.39 9.21
C VAL A 64 -0.77 -2.78 8.49
N LEU A 65 -0.97 -1.59 7.92
CA LEU A 65 0.07 -0.79 7.29
C LEU A 65 0.49 0.30 8.29
N HIS A 66 1.74 0.25 8.75
CA HIS A 66 2.25 1.17 9.77
C HIS A 66 2.90 2.42 9.18
N LYS A 67 3.10 3.44 10.02
CA LYS A 67 3.67 4.74 9.58
C LYS A 67 5.14 4.65 9.13
N ASP A 68 5.88 3.68 9.63
CA ASP A 68 7.26 3.40 9.21
C ASP A 68 7.35 2.48 7.98
N LEU A 69 6.22 2.29 7.28
CA LEU A 69 6.07 1.37 6.15
C LEU A 69 6.25 -0.11 6.54
N GLN A 70 6.24 -0.44 7.83
CA GLN A 70 6.17 -1.84 8.27
C GLN A 70 4.77 -2.39 8.02
N VAL A 71 4.71 -3.70 7.78
CA VAL A 71 3.46 -4.41 7.48
C VAL A 71 3.31 -5.57 8.45
N LYS A 72 2.14 -5.65 9.07
CA LYS A 72 1.75 -6.81 9.88
C LYS A 72 0.63 -7.57 9.21
N VAL A 73 0.78 -8.89 9.14
CA VAL A 73 -0.26 -9.83 8.74
C VAL A 73 -0.59 -10.70 9.96
N ASN A 74 -1.83 -10.65 10.43
CA ASN A 74 -2.30 -11.39 11.61
C ASN A 74 -1.50 -11.13 12.91
N LYS A 75 -1.06 -9.88 13.09
CA LYS A 75 -0.21 -9.37 14.19
C LYS A 75 1.28 -9.72 14.10
N SER A 76 1.70 -10.47 13.08
CA SER A 76 3.11 -10.78 12.84
C SER A 76 3.69 -9.84 11.79
N ASP A 77 4.88 -9.31 12.04
CA ASP A 77 5.66 -8.57 11.05
C ASP A 77 6.02 -9.48 9.88
N VAL A 78 5.96 -8.94 8.66
CA VAL A 78 6.30 -9.66 7.42
C VAL A 78 7.34 -8.90 6.62
N ASP A 79 8.22 -9.65 5.97
CA ASP A 79 9.15 -9.10 4.98
C ASP A 79 8.42 -8.81 3.65
N LEU A 80 8.82 -7.74 2.98
CA LEU A 80 8.30 -7.36 1.67
C LEU A 80 9.33 -7.67 0.57
N PRO A 81 8.90 -8.19 -0.60
CA PRO A 81 7.51 -8.43 -0.99
C PRO A 81 6.89 -9.66 -0.29
N TYR A 82 5.62 -9.53 0.13
CA TYR A 82 4.85 -10.59 0.77
C TYR A 82 3.79 -11.14 -0.19
N TYR A 83 3.82 -12.44 -0.46
CA TYR A 83 2.90 -13.09 -1.39
C TYR A 83 1.99 -14.08 -0.66
N HIS A 84 0.69 -13.77 -0.62
CA HIS A 84 -0.35 -14.68 -0.13
C HIS A 84 -1.30 -15.03 -1.29
N LEU A 85 -0.72 -15.68 -2.31
CA LEU A 85 -1.43 -16.00 -3.53
C LEU A 85 -2.43 -17.16 -3.31
N PRO A 86 -3.60 -17.14 -4.00
CA PRO A 86 -4.01 -16.15 -4.99
C PRO A 86 -4.69 -14.91 -4.39
N HIS A 87 -4.74 -14.76 -3.06
CA HIS A 87 -5.61 -13.80 -2.38
C HIS A 87 -5.12 -12.35 -2.44
N PHE A 88 -3.85 -12.11 -2.16
CA PHE A 88 -3.23 -10.79 -2.24
C PHE A 88 -1.71 -10.89 -2.27
N HIS A 89 -1.06 -9.79 -2.60
CA HIS A 89 0.36 -9.58 -2.36
C HIS A 89 0.61 -8.14 -1.94
N ILE A 90 1.71 -7.92 -1.26
CA ILE A 90 2.13 -6.64 -0.71
C ILE A 90 3.54 -6.38 -1.18
N VAL A 91 3.76 -5.23 -1.78
CA VAL A 91 5.07 -4.81 -2.27
C VAL A 91 5.42 -3.44 -1.68
N LYS A 92 6.70 -3.22 -1.43
CA LYS A 92 7.24 -1.90 -1.13
C LYS A 92 7.99 -1.41 -2.36
N GLU A 93 7.50 -0.34 -2.95
CA GLU A 93 8.09 0.28 -4.13
C GLU A 93 8.48 1.71 -3.78
N SER A 94 9.78 1.98 -3.71
CA SER A 94 10.35 3.26 -3.27
C SER A 94 9.81 3.73 -1.91
N PHE A 95 8.93 4.73 -1.90
CA PHE A 95 8.40 5.38 -0.70
C PHE A 95 7.00 4.89 -0.31
N MET A 96 6.48 3.88 -0.99
CA MET A 96 5.09 3.44 -0.87
C MET A 96 5.01 1.94 -0.58
N VAL A 97 4.06 1.55 0.27
CA VAL A 97 3.59 0.17 0.37
C VAL A 97 2.30 0.04 -0.43
N THR A 98 2.26 -0.95 -1.31
CA THR A 98 1.10 -1.24 -2.16
C THR A 98 0.57 -2.64 -1.85
N LEU A 99 -0.67 -2.72 -1.36
CA LEU A 99 -1.43 -3.95 -1.21
C LEU A 99 -2.27 -4.16 -2.46
N ILE A 100 -2.12 -5.32 -3.11
CA ILE A 100 -2.89 -5.69 -4.30
C ILE A 100 -3.66 -6.97 -3.99
N SER A 101 -4.99 -6.87 -4.03
CA SER A 101 -5.88 -7.99 -3.80
C SER A 101 -6.19 -8.74 -5.10
N LYS A 102 -6.66 -10.00 -4.96
CA LYS A 102 -7.15 -10.82 -6.08
C LYS A 102 -8.30 -10.19 -6.86
N THR A 103 -9.05 -9.31 -6.20
CA THR A 103 -10.15 -8.57 -6.81
C THR A 103 -9.65 -7.33 -7.55
N GLY A 104 -8.35 -7.12 -7.68
CA GLY A 104 -7.76 -5.96 -8.35
C GLY A 104 -7.90 -4.66 -7.59
N LEU A 105 -8.48 -4.67 -6.38
CA LEU A 105 -8.44 -3.52 -5.48
C LEU A 105 -7.00 -3.32 -5.01
N GLN A 106 -6.54 -2.08 -5.09
CA GLN A 106 -5.20 -1.69 -4.65
C GLN A 106 -5.29 -0.62 -3.56
N VAL A 107 -4.46 -0.75 -2.54
CA VAL A 107 -4.27 0.26 -1.50
C VAL A 107 -2.82 0.68 -1.50
N GLN A 108 -2.56 1.97 -1.69
CA GLN A 108 -1.25 2.57 -1.62
C GLN A 108 -1.14 3.43 -0.36
N TRP A 109 -0.06 3.25 0.38
CA TRP A 109 0.20 3.91 1.65
C TRP A 109 1.61 4.45 1.70
N ASP A 110 1.76 5.73 2.07
CA ASP A 110 3.06 6.42 2.14
C ASP A 110 3.72 6.36 3.51
N GLY A 111 3.15 5.66 4.48
CA GLY A 111 3.66 5.65 5.86
C GLY A 111 3.18 6.84 6.67
N ASN A 112 2.33 7.72 6.15
CA ASN A 112 2.17 8.99 6.80
C ASN A 112 0.75 9.53 6.76
N GLY A 113 0.40 10.25 5.70
CA GLY A 113 -0.86 10.96 5.58
C GLY A 113 -1.59 10.67 4.28
N PHE A 114 -0.93 9.99 3.33
CA PHE A 114 -1.52 9.69 2.04
C PHE A 114 -1.90 8.22 1.94
N ILE A 115 -3.19 8.01 1.70
CA ILE A 115 -3.76 6.74 1.29
C ILE A 115 -4.47 6.93 -0.05
N GLU A 116 -4.22 6.04 -0.99
CA GLU A 116 -4.95 5.98 -2.25
C GLU A 116 -5.54 4.58 -2.44
N ILE A 117 -6.84 4.54 -2.74
CA ILE A 117 -7.56 3.30 -2.98
C ILE A 117 -7.98 3.30 -4.44
N GLN A 118 -7.46 2.34 -5.20
CA GLN A 118 -7.86 2.11 -6.58
C GLN A 118 -8.83 0.95 -6.62
N VAL A 119 -10.05 1.24 -7.08
CA VAL A 119 -11.14 0.29 -7.13
C VAL A 119 -11.50 0.00 -8.59
N PRO A 120 -11.46 -1.27 -9.03
CA PRO A 120 -11.86 -1.63 -10.39
C PRO A 120 -13.32 -1.28 -10.70
N LYS A 121 -13.59 -0.82 -11.92
CA LYS A 121 -14.93 -0.39 -12.38
C LYS A 121 -16.07 -1.39 -12.13
N ARG A 122 -15.78 -2.70 -12.02
CA ARG A 122 -16.78 -3.73 -11.66
C ARG A 122 -17.43 -3.54 -10.29
N PHE A 123 -16.85 -2.71 -9.43
CA PHE A 123 -17.36 -2.32 -8.12
C PHE A 123 -18.15 -0.99 -8.13
N MET A 124 -18.36 -0.39 -9.30
CA MET A 124 -19.18 0.83 -9.46
C MET A 124 -20.57 0.60 -8.84
N GLY A 125 -20.98 1.49 -7.93
CA GLY A 125 -22.24 1.39 -7.17
C GLY A 125 -22.33 0.21 -6.18
N LYS A 126 -21.20 -0.45 -5.85
CA LYS A 126 -21.13 -1.60 -4.92
C LYS A 126 -20.23 -1.34 -3.70
N VAL A 127 -19.73 -0.12 -3.57
CA VAL A 127 -18.92 0.32 -2.43
C VAL A 127 -19.64 1.46 -1.74
N CYS A 128 -19.35 1.67 -0.47
CA CYS A 128 -19.85 2.77 0.32
C CYS A 128 -18.85 3.07 1.44
N GLY A 129 -18.77 4.33 1.86
CA GLY A 129 -17.86 4.75 2.91
C GLY A 129 -17.50 6.22 2.74
N LEU A 130 -16.41 6.63 3.40
CA LEU A 130 -15.89 8.00 3.29
C LEU A 130 -15.43 8.38 1.86
N CYS A 131 -15.23 7.40 0.98
CA CYS A 131 -14.91 7.62 -0.43
C CYS A 131 -16.14 7.64 -1.35
N GLY A 132 -17.35 7.80 -0.78
CA GLY A 132 -18.59 7.80 -1.54
C GLY A 132 -19.04 6.40 -1.97
N ASN A 133 -19.93 6.34 -2.95
CA ASN A 133 -20.52 5.07 -3.43
C ASN A 133 -20.01 4.62 -4.82
N PHE A 134 -19.14 5.42 -5.44
CA PHE A 134 -18.53 5.16 -6.75
C PHE A 134 -19.56 4.86 -7.84
N ASN A 135 -20.67 5.59 -7.91
CA ASN A 135 -21.68 5.47 -8.97
C ASN A 135 -21.48 6.49 -10.12
N GLY A 136 -20.64 7.51 -9.92
CA GLY A 136 -20.40 8.59 -10.89
C GLY A 136 -21.17 9.88 -10.63
N ASP A 137 -22.02 9.92 -9.60
CA ASP A 137 -22.76 11.09 -9.15
C ASP A 137 -22.17 11.59 -7.81
N SER A 138 -21.58 12.78 -7.80
CA SER A 138 -21.04 13.35 -6.56
C SER A 138 -22.12 13.89 -5.60
N GLY A 139 -23.37 14.00 -6.06
CA GLY A 139 -24.48 14.56 -5.28
C GLY A 139 -24.93 13.67 -4.12
N ASP A 140 -24.68 12.35 -4.20
CA ASP A 140 -25.06 11.37 -3.18
C ASP A 140 -23.87 10.76 -2.43
N ASP A 141 -22.64 11.23 -2.69
CA ASP A 141 -21.43 10.70 -2.05
C ASP A 141 -21.41 10.89 -0.53
N PHE A 142 -22.19 11.84 0.01
CA PHE A 142 -22.37 12.05 1.45
C PHE A 142 -23.43 11.12 2.10
N MET A 143 -23.75 10.00 1.45
CA MET A 143 -24.64 8.98 2.00
C MET A 143 -24.03 8.29 3.24
N VAL A 144 -24.73 8.36 4.37
CA VAL A 144 -24.35 7.69 5.61
C VAL A 144 -24.93 6.28 5.70
N LYS A 145 -24.51 5.50 6.71
CA LYS A 145 -24.95 4.10 6.91
C LYS A 145 -26.47 3.91 6.97
N SER A 146 -27.24 4.94 7.34
CA SER A 146 -28.71 4.87 7.36
C SER A 146 -29.36 4.98 5.97
N GLY A 147 -28.58 5.27 4.92
CA GLY A 147 -29.08 5.53 3.57
C GLY A 147 -29.50 6.98 3.33
N ARG A 148 -29.47 7.84 4.35
CA ARG A 148 -29.70 9.28 4.20
C ARG A 148 -28.44 9.99 3.69
N ILE A 149 -28.62 11.06 2.92
CA ILE A 149 -27.55 12.00 2.56
C ILE A 149 -27.31 12.96 3.74
N ALA A 150 -26.08 13.01 4.23
CA ALA A 150 -25.70 13.94 5.29
C ALA A 150 -25.73 15.40 4.81
N SER A 151 -26.12 16.32 5.67
CA SER A 151 -26.18 17.76 5.40
C SER A 151 -24.81 18.44 5.55
N SER A 152 -23.83 17.76 6.15
CA SER A 152 -22.48 18.28 6.36
C SER A 152 -21.42 17.19 6.30
N ALA A 153 -20.19 17.59 6.01
CA ALA A 153 -19.03 16.68 6.03
C ALA A 153 -18.78 16.08 7.42
N GLN A 154 -19.09 16.83 8.49
CA GLN A 154 -18.99 16.33 9.86
C GLN A 154 -20.00 15.20 10.11
N GLU A 155 -21.27 15.42 9.79
CA GLU A 155 -22.30 14.40 9.92
C GLU A 155 -21.99 13.17 9.07
N PHE A 156 -21.48 13.38 7.86
CA PHE A 156 -21.03 12.29 6.99
C PHE A 156 -19.92 11.45 7.64
N GLY A 157 -18.87 12.10 8.16
CA GLY A 157 -17.77 11.43 8.84
C GLY A 157 -18.21 10.66 10.09
N GLU A 158 -19.06 11.28 10.91
CA GLU A 158 -19.63 10.66 12.11
C GLU A 158 -20.50 9.45 11.78
N GLY A 159 -21.32 9.54 10.72
CA GLY A 159 -22.16 8.45 10.23
C GLY A 159 -21.37 7.21 9.80
N TRP A 160 -20.11 7.38 9.41
CA TRP A 160 -19.21 6.28 9.04
C TRP A 160 -18.33 5.76 10.18
N SER A 161 -18.32 6.43 11.33
CA SER A 161 -17.51 6.04 12.50
C SER A 161 -17.75 4.58 12.94
N LEU A 162 -16.69 3.90 13.38
CA LEU A 162 -16.74 2.48 13.77
C LEU A 162 -17.06 2.26 15.25
N GLY A 163 -17.43 3.32 15.99
CA GLY A 163 -18.05 3.22 17.32
C GLY A 163 -17.20 2.64 18.46
N ARG A 164 -15.89 2.38 18.27
CA ARG A 164 -15.04 1.87 19.36
C ARG A 164 -14.66 3.00 20.32
N ARG A 165 -15.54 3.26 21.30
CA ARG A 165 -15.34 4.20 22.42
C ARG A 165 -14.04 3.96 23.21
N ASN A 166 -13.52 2.73 23.22
CA ASN A 166 -12.35 2.35 24.02
C ASN A 166 -11.02 2.34 23.25
N HIS A 167 -10.98 2.83 21.99
CA HIS A 167 -9.76 2.92 21.18
C HIS A 167 -9.50 4.32 20.58
N GLY A 168 -9.94 5.38 21.26
CA GLY A 168 -9.47 6.73 20.93
C GLY A 168 -9.99 7.32 19.61
N CYS A 169 -11.15 6.90 19.11
CA CYS A 169 -11.93 7.77 18.23
C CYS A 169 -12.53 8.88 19.10
N GLU A 170 -11.72 9.88 19.43
CA GLU A 170 -12.22 11.16 19.92
C GLU A 170 -13.18 11.72 18.87
N LYS A 171 -14.28 12.32 19.31
CA LYS A 171 -15.13 13.08 18.38
C LYS A 171 -14.23 14.10 17.69
N PRO A 172 -14.24 14.18 16.35
CA PRO A 172 -13.50 15.25 15.68
C PRO A 172 -13.97 16.58 16.29
N PRO A 173 -13.06 17.55 16.48
CA PRO A 173 -13.47 18.88 16.93
C PRO A 173 -14.60 19.37 16.02
N ALA A 174 -15.65 19.93 16.63
CA ALA A 174 -16.94 20.26 15.99
C ALA A 174 -16.86 21.38 14.92
N GLN A 175 -15.66 21.67 14.42
CA GLN A 175 -15.34 22.86 13.66
C GLN A 175 -15.11 22.47 12.19
N PRO A 176 -16.00 22.87 11.26
CA PRO A 176 -15.86 22.61 9.84
C PRO A 176 -14.61 23.31 9.27
N VAL A 177 -14.11 22.83 8.12
CA VAL A 177 -12.92 23.38 7.44
C VAL A 177 -13.05 24.90 7.16
N ASP A 178 -14.26 25.42 6.99
CA ASP A 178 -14.49 26.86 6.84
C ASP A 178 -14.09 27.65 8.09
N SER A 179 -14.21 27.07 9.30
CA SER A 179 -13.77 27.72 10.52
C SER A 179 -12.27 27.62 10.76
N THR A 180 -11.57 26.64 10.17
CA THR A 180 -10.09 26.59 10.23
C THR A 180 -9.46 27.62 9.31
N VAL A 181 -10.04 27.83 8.11
CA VAL A 181 -9.64 28.93 7.22
C VAL A 181 -10.00 30.27 7.85
N SER A 182 -11.18 30.43 8.45
CA SER A 182 -11.56 31.69 9.13
C SER A 182 -10.64 31.98 10.33
N THR A 183 -10.32 30.97 11.15
CA THR A 183 -9.36 31.09 12.25
C THR A 183 -7.97 31.46 11.74
N CYS A 184 -7.57 30.91 10.58
CA CYS A 184 -6.32 31.28 9.95
C CYS A 184 -6.33 32.74 9.48
N THR A 185 -7.41 33.21 8.85
CA THR A 185 -7.55 34.61 8.43
C THR A 185 -7.52 35.59 9.60
N GLY A 186 -7.99 35.19 10.79
CA GLY A 186 -7.85 35.96 12.03
C GLY A 186 -6.39 36.18 12.48
N ARG A 187 -5.44 35.38 11.95
CA ARG A 187 -4.00 35.52 12.19
C ARG A 187 -3.29 35.88 10.89
N LEU A 188 -3.42 37.13 10.45
CA LEU A 188 -2.92 37.63 9.15
C LEU A 188 -1.50 37.17 8.80
N ARG A 189 -0.54 37.22 9.74
CA ARG A 189 0.84 36.75 9.48
C ARG A 189 0.92 35.26 9.13
N VAL A 190 0.12 34.41 9.79
CA VAL A 190 0.04 32.97 9.53
C VAL A 190 -0.65 32.72 8.19
N TYR A 191 -1.75 33.43 7.93
CA TYR A 191 -2.49 33.36 6.68
C TYR A 191 -1.61 33.72 5.46
N TRP A 192 -0.93 34.86 5.48
CA TRP A 192 -0.04 35.28 4.39
C TRP A 192 1.10 34.29 4.15
N ARG A 193 1.64 33.70 5.22
CA ARG A 193 2.65 32.63 5.11
C ARG A 193 2.08 31.38 4.45
N ALA A 194 0.90 30.94 4.86
CA ALA A 194 0.21 29.80 4.27
C ALA A 194 -0.11 30.05 2.79
N HIS A 195 -0.67 31.21 2.47
CA HIS A 195 -0.97 31.62 1.10
C HIS A 195 0.28 31.59 0.20
N LYS A 196 1.41 32.16 0.66
CA LYS A 196 2.69 32.14 -0.08
C LYS A 196 3.21 30.72 -0.31
N ARG A 197 3.10 29.84 0.70
CA ARG A 197 3.53 28.44 0.63
C ARG A 197 2.65 27.59 -0.29
N CYS A 198 1.35 27.86 -0.32
CA CYS A 198 0.38 27.15 -1.15
C CYS A 198 0.27 27.70 -2.58
N TRP A 199 0.79 28.90 -2.84
CA TRP A 199 0.78 29.54 -4.17
C TRP A 199 1.33 28.69 -5.32
N PRO A 200 2.31 27.78 -5.15
CA PRO A 200 2.73 26.89 -6.22
C PRO A 200 1.55 26.16 -6.89
N ILE A 201 0.52 25.72 -6.15
CA ILE A 201 -0.70 25.09 -6.71
C ILE A 201 -1.34 25.96 -7.79
N LYS A 202 -1.34 27.29 -7.60
CA LYS A 202 -1.94 28.27 -8.51
C LYS A 202 -1.02 28.71 -9.64
N LYS A 203 0.30 28.51 -9.54
CA LYS A 203 1.27 29.02 -10.53
C LYS A 203 2.07 27.93 -11.23
N GLN A 204 2.71 27.04 -10.48
CA GLN A 204 3.64 26.04 -11.02
C GLN A 204 2.93 24.87 -11.69
N PHE A 205 1.66 24.63 -11.35
CA PHE A 205 0.83 23.55 -11.89
C PHE A 205 -0.14 24.05 -12.98
N ALA A 206 0.11 25.20 -13.59
CA ALA A 206 -0.82 25.85 -14.54
C ALA A 206 -1.24 24.93 -15.71
N ASN A 207 -0.34 24.07 -16.20
CA ASN A 207 -0.63 23.09 -17.25
C ASN A 207 -1.68 22.03 -16.86
N CYS A 208 -1.92 21.83 -15.57
CA CYS A 208 -2.91 20.89 -15.04
C CYS A 208 -4.28 21.53 -14.77
N HIS A 209 -4.37 22.85 -14.64
CA HIS A 209 -5.59 23.55 -14.20
C HIS A 209 -6.81 23.34 -15.10
N LYS A 210 -6.56 23.05 -16.39
CA LYS A 210 -7.60 22.68 -17.35
C LYS A 210 -8.33 21.39 -16.94
N TRP A 211 -7.60 20.44 -16.36
CA TRP A 211 -8.07 19.09 -16.06
C TRP A 211 -8.45 18.90 -14.59
N VAL A 212 -7.70 19.51 -13.67
CA VAL A 212 -7.97 19.45 -12.23
C VAL A 212 -8.07 20.86 -11.68
N LYS A 213 -9.24 21.23 -11.16
CA LYS A 213 -9.46 22.58 -10.62
C LYS A 213 -8.60 22.80 -9.36
N PRO A 214 -7.79 23.88 -9.31
CA PRO A 214 -6.84 24.09 -8.21
C PRO A 214 -7.46 24.61 -6.91
N ASN A 215 -8.70 25.11 -6.92
CA ASN A 215 -9.27 25.86 -5.80
C ASN A 215 -9.38 25.05 -4.52
N ALA A 216 -9.97 23.85 -4.58
CA ALA A 216 -10.15 22.99 -3.40
C ALA A 216 -8.79 22.60 -2.80
N PHE A 217 -7.82 22.23 -3.63
CA PHE A 217 -6.46 21.89 -3.19
C PHE A 217 -5.72 23.08 -2.58
N PHE A 218 -5.89 24.28 -3.15
CA PHE A 218 -5.26 25.49 -2.65
C PHE A 218 -5.77 25.88 -1.26
N TRP A 219 -7.10 25.85 -1.06
CA TRP A 219 -7.70 26.17 0.24
C TRP A 219 -7.44 25.07 1.28
N GLY A 220 -7.45 23.80 0.88
CA GLY A 220 -7.00 22.69 1.72
C GLY A 220 -5.56 22.89 2.19
N CYS A 221 -4.65 23.22 1.27
CA CYS A 221 -3.26 23.54 1.61
C CYS A 221 -3.17 24.69 2.64
N ILE A 222 -3.94 25.76 2.46
CA ILE A 222 -3.94 26.87 3.43
C ILE A 222 -4.39 26.36 4.80
N SER A 223 -5.53 25.65 4.88
CA SER A 223 -6.03 25.07 6.13
C SER A 223 -4.98 24.21 6.83
N ASP A 224 -4.29 23.33 6.09
CA ASP A 224 -3.28 22.42 6.63
C ASP A 224 -2.05 23.18 7.12
N VAL A 225 -1.52 24.11 6.31
CA VAL A 225 -0.33 24.90 6.67
C VAL A 225 -0.59 25.85 7.84
N CYS A 226 -1.83 26.31 8.02
CA CYS A 226 -2.20 27.15 9.16
C CYS A 226 -2.18 26.40 10.49
N GLN A 227 -2.43 25.09 10.48
CA GLN A 227 -2.48 24.24 11.67
C GLN A 227 -1.17 23.49 11.94
N CYS A 228 -0.22 23.57 11.01
CA CYS A 228 0.98 22.77 10.99
C CYS A 228 2.24 23.59 11.27
N SER A 229 3.09 23.09 12.16
CA SER A 229 4.44 23.61 12.34
C SER A 229 5.37 23.06 11.25
N GLY A 230 6.18 23.94 10.64
CA GLY A 230 7.14 23.54 9.60
C GLY A 230 6.58 23.57 8.18
N ARG A 231 7.24 22.84 7.26
CA ARG A 231 6.90 22.79 5.81
C ARG A 231 6.29 21.46 5.38
N ARG A 232 6.12 20.52 6.30
CA ARG A 232 5.61 19.18 6.00
C ARG A 232 4.23 19.22 5.34
N CYS A 233 3.28 19.94 5.94
CA CYS A 233 1.91 20.01 5.42
C CYS A 233 1.80 20.77 4.09
N GLU A 234 2.67 21.77 3.87
CA GLU A 234 2.85 22.39 2.54
C GLU A 234 3.18 21.31 1.50
N CYS A 235 4.09 20.40 1.83
CA CYS A 235 4.55 19.37 0.90
C CYS A 235 3.55 18.25 0.67
N GLU A 236 2.86 17.81 1.72
CA GLU A 236 1.77 16.85 1.59
C GLU A 236 0.67 17.39 0.66
N ALA A 237 0.29 18.66 0.81
CA ALA A 237 -0.71 19.29 -0.06
C ALA A 237 -0.22 19.46 -1.52
N LEU A 238 1.04 19.85 -1.73
CA LEU A 238 1.63 19.95 -3.07
C LEU A 238 1.71 18.58 -3.76
N MET A 239 2.12 17.54 -3.03
CA MET A 239 2.12 16.16 -3.53
C MET A 239 0.71 15.69 -3.90
N ALA A 240 -0.29 15.98 -3.06
CA ALA A 240 -1.68 15.60 -3.32
C ALA A 240 -2.19 16.19 -4.66
N TYR A 241 -1.89 17.47 -4.94
CA TYR A 241 -2.27 18.10 -6.20
C TYR A 241 -1.49 17.55 -7.40
N ALA A 242 -0.18 17.29 -7.23
CA ALA A 242 0.63 16.64 -8.26
C ALA A 242 0.07 15.27 -8.68
N ARG A 243 -0.33 14.46 -7.68
CA ARG A 243 -0.93 13.15 -7.91
C ARG A 243 -2.28 13.25 -8.63
N ALA A 244 -3.08 14.27 -8.34
CA ALA A 244 -4.33 14.52 -9.05
C ALA A 244 -4.09 14.87 -10.52
N CYS A 245 -3.12 15.76 -10.80
CA CYS A 245 -2.72 16.11 -12.17
C CYS A 245 -2.22 14.90 -12.97
N ARG A 246 -1.44 14.05 -12.32
CA ARG A 246 -0.94 12.83 -12.93
C ARG A 246 -2.05 11.84 -13.30
N ARG A 247 -3.10 11.71 -12.47
CA ARG A 247 -4.22 10.80 -12.74
C ARG A 247 -4.93 11.12 -14.06
N VAL A 248 -4.87 12.37 -14.50
CA VAL A 248 -5.40 12.84 -15.79
C VAL A 248 -4.32 12.92 -16.89
N GLY A 249 -3.16 12.28 -16.66
CA GLY A 249 -2.07 12.17 -17.63
C GLY A 249 -1.15 13.40 -17.72
N VAL A 250 -1.26 14.37 -16.81
CA VAL A 250 -0.44 15.59 -16.83
C VAL A 250 0.75 15.46 -15.88
N THR A 251 1.94 15.35 -16.44
CA THR A 251 3.19 15.37 -15.68
C THR A 251 3.54 16.81 -15.28
N VAL A 252 3.87 17.02 -14.00
CA VAL A 252 4.19 18.32 -13.42
C VAL A 252 5.56 18.29 -12.76
N SER A 253 6.46 19.18 -13.19
CA SER A 253 7.79 19.31 -12.59
C SER A 253 7.79 20.42 -11.53
N TRP A 254 7.40 20.07 -10.29
CA TRP A 254 7.33 21.01 -9.16
C TRP A 254 8.48 20.83 -8.14
N GLY A 255 9.30 19.78 -8.31
CA GLY A 255 10.29 19.31 -7.32
C GLY A 255 11.73 19.87 -7.41
N ARG A 256 12.01 20.97 -8.14
CA ARG A 256 13.39 21.47 -8.31
C ARG A 256 13.86 22.51 -7.29
N LYS A 257 13.02 22.93 -6.34
CA LYS A 257 13.44 23.84 -5.26
C LYS A 257 13.14 23.21 -3.90
N SER A 258 14.22 22.87 -3.20
CA SER A 258 14.48 22.40 -1.82
C SER A 258 13.40 22.41 -0.71
N THR A 259 12.22 23.00 -0.93
CA THR A 259 11.18 23.21 0.08
C THR A 259 10.59 21.93 0.65
N CYS A 260 10.48 20.86 -0.16
CA CYS A 260 9.78 19.64 0.24
C CYS A 260 10.63 18.42 0.51
N GLY A 261 11.95 18.61 0.62
CA GLY A 261 12.81 17.67 1.32
C GLY A 261 12.97 16.27 0.72
N VAL A 262 12.32 15.92 -0.40
CA VAL A 262 12.61 14.66 -1.10
C VAL A 262 13.90 14.85 -1.88
N SER A 263 15.02 14.70 -1.16
CA SER A 263 16.35 14.72 -1.74
C SER A 263 16.72 13.31 -2.17
N CYS A 264 16.77 13.12 -3.47
CA CYS A 264 17.26 11.89 -4.06
C CYS A 264 18.78 11.91 -4.08
N LYS A 265 19.40 10.85 -3.57
CA LYS A 265 20.86 10.72 -3.53
C LYS A 265 21.42 10.33 -4.91
N GLY A 266 22.72 10.56 -5.11
CA GLY A 266 23.43 10.05 -6.28
C GLY A 266 22.99 10.65 -7.62
N GLY A 267 22.50 11.90 -7.64
CA GLY A 267 22.05 12.57 -8.88
C GLY A 267 20.71 12.06 -9.43
N ALA A 268 20.02 11.19 -8.70
CA ALA A 268 18.62 10.89 -8.97
C ALA A 268 17.76 12.13 -8.67
N VAL A 269 16.59 12.20 -9.29
CA VAL A 269 15.60 13.26 -9.08
C VAL A 269 14.31 12.65 -8.58
N PHE A 270 13.63 13.36 -7.69
CA PHE A 270 12.31 12.94 -7.25
C PHE A 270 11.34 13.03 -8.43
N ASP A 271 10.62 11.94 -8.65
CA ASP A 271 9.49 11.87 -9.54
C ASP A 271 8.32 11.28 -8.77
N ASP A 272 7.22 12.03 -8.72
CA ASP A 272 5.99 11.55 -8.10
C ASP A 272 5.38 10.37 -8.87
N CYS A 273 5.86 10.13 -10.11
CA CYS A 273 5.54 9.02 -11.01
C CYS A 273 6.80 8.32 -11.54
N ALA A 274 7.70 7.91 -10.66
CA ALA A 274 8.79 7.03 -11.06
C ALA A 274 8.25 5.66 -11.50
N PRO A 275 8.79 5.05 -12.58
CA PRO A 275 8.49 3.65 -12.88
C PRO A 275 8.77 2.79 -11.65
N ALA A 276 7.83 1.90 -11.29
CA ALA A 276 8.00 1.00 -10.15
C ALA A 276 9.27 0.14 -10.26
N CYS A 277 9.65 -0.18 -11.50
CA CYS A 277 10.90 -0.84 -11.84
C CYS A 277 11.96 0.20 -12.22
N GLN A 278 12.97 0.36 -11.40
CA GLN A 278 14.09 1.26 -11.68
C GLN A 278 15.00 0.67 -12.77
N ARG A 279 15.40 1.50 -13.75
CA ARG A 279 16.44 1.14 -14.72
C ARG A 279 17.82 1.25 -14.07
N THR A 280 18.53 0.13 -14.02
CA THR A 280 19.88 0.00 -13.49
C THR A 280 20.86 -0.37 -14.60
N CYS A 281 22.16 -0.38 -14.32
CA CYS A 281 23.17 -0.89 -15.26
C CYS A 281 22.96 -2.36 -15.65
N ASP A 282 22.24 -3.15 -14.85
CA ASP A 282 22.03 -4.58 -15.08
C ASP A 282 20.87 -4.84 -16.06
N ASN A 283 19.89 -3.93 -16.13
CA ASN A 283 18.70 -4.06 -16.98
C ASN A 283 18.59 -2.93 -18.02
N LYS A 284 19.66 -2.18 -18.28
CA LYS A 284 19.66 -1.02 -19.18
C LYS A 284 19.35 -1.38 -20.64
N ASP A 285 19.78 -2.55 -21.08
CA ASP A 285 19.64 -3.05 -22.46
C ASP A 285 18.45 -4.03 -22.59
N ASP A 286 17.78 -4.37 -21.48
CA ASP A 286 16.66 -5.32 -21.47
C ASP A 286 15.36 -4.61 -21.87
N VAL A 287 15.17 -4.46 -23.18
CA VAL A 287 13.93 -3.92 -23.77
C VAL A 287 12.80 -4.96 -23.67
N SER A 288 13.14 -6.25 -23.56
CA SER A 288 12.22 -7.39 -23.50
C SER A 288 11.53 -7.59 -22.15
N VAL A 289 12.06 -7.04 -21.06
CA VAL A 289 11.40 -6.99 -19.75
C VAL A 289 10.85 -5.57 -19.53
N PRO A 290 9.70 -5.21 -20.16
CA PRO A 290 9.01 -3.99 -19.78
C PRO A 290 8.65 -4.07 -18.30
N CYS A 291 8.71 -2.93 -17.60
CA CYS A 291 8.28 -2.88 -16.21
C CYS A 291 6.84 -3.44 -16.14
N PRO A 292 6.58 -4.55 -15.43
CA PRO A 292 5.28 -5.21 -15.45
C PRO A 292 4.17 -4.29 -14.92
N SER A 293 4.57 -3.33 -14.08
CA SER A 293 3.70 -2.31 -13.53
C SER A 293 3.49 -1.19 -14.55
N ARG A 294 2.26 -1.10 -15.09
CA ARG A 294 1.78 0.10 -15.81
C ARG A 294 1.53 1.28 -14.88
N SER A 295 1.55 1.03 -13.57
CA SER A 295 1.46 2.02 -12.50
C SER A 295 2.85 2.53 -12.12
N CYS A 296 2.98 3.84 -11.98
CA CYS A 296 4.16 4.47 -11.41
C CYS A 296 3.93 4.77 -9.92
N VAL A 297 5.03 4.88 -9.17
CA VAL A 297 5.01 5.21 -7.74
C VAL A 297 5.86 6.44 -7.47
N ALA A 298 5.56 7.15 -6.39
CA ALA A 298 6.42 8.26 -5.96
C ALA A 298 7.80 7.69 -5.59
N GLY A 299 8.86 8.22 -6.20
CA GLY A 299 10.19 7.68 -6.05
C GLY A 299 11.31 8.51 -6.63
N CYS A 300 12.54 8.07 -6.36
CA CYS A 300 13.72 8.66 -6.98
C CYS A 300 13.99 7.94 -8.29
N ARG A 301 14.08 8.69 -9.40
CA ARG A 301 14.51 8.14 -10.69
C ARG A 301 15.70 8.87 -11.25
N CYS A 302 16.49 8.16 -12.04
CA CYS A 302 17.55 8.77 -12.80
C CYS A 302 16.97 9.65 -13.94
N PRO A 303 17.56 10.84 -14.20
CA PRO A 303 17.19 11.68 -15.34
C PRO A 303 17.25 10.92 -16.67
N ALA A 304 16.55 11.42 -17.69
CA ALA A 304 16.58 10.85 -19.04
C ALA A 304 18.03 10.71 -19.55
N GLY A 305 18.34 9.56 -20.19
CA GLY A 305 19.69 9.20 -20.65
C GLY A 305 20.61 8.58 -19.59
N THR A 306 20.18 8.55 -18.32
CA THR A 306 20.97 7.97 -17.21
C THR A 306 20.28 6.77 -16.57
N VAL A 307 21.07 5.87 -15.97
CA VAL A 307 20.61 4.67 -15.26
C VAL A 307 21.29 4.59 -13.89
N TRP A 308 20.66 3.87 -12.96
CA TRP A 308 21.21 3.70 -11.62
C TRP A 308 22.36 2.69 -11.61
N ASN A 309 23.51 3.10 -11.09
CA ASN A 309 24.62 2.19 -10.83
C ASN A 309 24.66 1.86 -9.34
N SER A 310 24.31 0.62 -8.99
CA SER A 310 24.29 0.14 -7.61
C SER A 310 25.67 0.14 -6.95
N GLN A 311 26.75 -0.10 -7.70
CA GLN A 311 28.13 -0.09 -7.17
C GLN A 311 28.60 1.32 -6.82
N LYS A 312 28.31 2.30 -7.68
CA LYS A 312 28.70 3.71 -7.49
C LYS A 312 27.63 4.53 -6.74
N THR A 313 26.51 3.89 -6.37
CA THR A 313 25.34 4.49 -5.72
C THR A 313 24.90 5.83 -6.33
N LYS A 314 24.95 5.92 -7.67
CA LYS A 314 24.62 7.14 -8.42
C LYS A 314 24.09 6.88 -9.82
N CYS A 315 23.34 7.85 -10.35
CA CYS A 315 22.94 7.92 -11.75
C CYS A 315 24.16 8.22 -12.62
N ILE A 316 24.37 7.37 -13.62
CA ILE A 316 25.41 7.55 -14.63
C ILE A 316 24.80 7.43 -16.01
N GLN A 317 25.50 7.95 -17.01
CA GLN A 317 25.12 7.75 -18.40
C GLN A 317 25.09 6.25 -18.73
N SER A 318 24.06 5.79 -19.47
CA SER A 318 23.86 4.36 -19.76
C SER A 318 25.10 3.68 -20.38
N TRP A 319 25.82 4.41 -21.23
CA TRP A 319 27.05 3.94 -21.89
C TRP A 319 28.28 3.87 -20.97
N LYS A 320 28.22 4.45 -19.77
CA LYS A 320 29.28 4.36 -18.74
C LYS A 320 29.06 3.21 -17.75
N CYS A 321 28.04 2.38 -17.97
CA CYS A 321 27.86 1.18 -17.16
C CYS A 321 29.06 0.24 -17.31
N PRO A 322 29.48 -0.44 -16.23
CA PRO A 322 30.52 -1.45 -16.33
C PRO A 322 30.14 -2.44 -17.41
N VAL A 323 31.11 -2.85 -18.23
CA VAL A 323 30.90 -3.95 -19.17
C VAL A 323 30.49 -5.15 -18.34
N GLN A 324 29.25 -5.62 -18.54
CA GLN A 324 28.83 -6.90 -18.02
C GLN A 324 29.69 -7.92 -18.74
N VAL A 325 30.80 -8.35 -18.12
CA VAL A 325 31.47 -9.58 -18.55
C VAL A 325 30.36 -10.61 -18.47
N ARG A 326 29.91 -11.13 -19.61
CA ARG A 326 29.06 -12.33 -19.62
C ARG A 326 29.91 -13.42 -18.97
N GLY A 327 29.88 -13.50 -17.64
CA GLY A 327 30.10 -14.76 -16.97
C GLY A 327 29.12 -15.73 -17.65
N GLU A 328 29.64 -16.89 -18.04
CA GLU A 328 28.82 -18.03 -18.41
C GLU A 328 27.56 -18.03 -17.55
N LYS A 329 26.39 -18.17 -18.19
CA LYS A 329 25.10 -18.31 -17.50
C LYS A 329 25.30 -19.29 -16.34
N SER A 330 25.45 -18.79 -15.11
CA SER A 330 25.40 -19.65 -13.94
C SER A 330 23.92 -19.81 -13.62
N GLU A 331 23.39 -20.87 -14.21
CA GLU A 331 22.04 -21.37 -14.05
C GLU A 331 21.62 -21.34 -12.57
N LEU A 332 20.43 -20.83 -12.28
CA LEU A 332 19.85 -20.92 -10.95
C LEU A 332 19.53 -22.40 -10.68
N PHE A 333 20.43 -23.10 -9.98
CA PHE A 333 20.23 -24.50 -9.58
C PHE A 333 19.17 -24.59 -8.47
N ARG A 334 18.01 -25.18 -8.78
CA ARG A 334 17.00 -25.54 -7.78
C ARG A 334 17.38 -26.85 -7.11
N PHE A 335 17.64 -26.83 -5.81
CA PHE A 335 17.79 -28.03 -5.00
C PHE A 335 16.45 -28.37 -4.33
N SER A 336 16.02 -29.63 -4.40
CA SER A 336 14.87 -30.14 -3.63
C SER A 336 15.38 -31.18 -2.64
N CYS A 337 15.31 -30.88 -1.34
CA CYS A 337 15.60 -31.85 -0.29
C CYS A 337 14.31 -32.59 0.08
N LEU A 338 14.23 -33.89 -0.23
CA LEU A 338 13.17 -34.76 0.27
C LEU A 338 13.65 -35.44 1.56
N LYS A 339 13.00 -35.15 2.69
CA LYS A 339 13.21 -35.89 3.95
C LYS A 339 12.63 -37.30 3.78
N ASN A 340 13.45 -38.34 3.90
CA ASN A 340 12.95 -39.71 4.07
C ASN A 340 12.96 -40.08 5.58
N LYS A 341 11.95 -40.86 6.01
CA LYS A 341 11.63 -41.16 7.41
C LYS A 341 12.66 -42.01 8.17
N ASN A 342 13.73 -42.49 7.52
CA ASN A 342 14.67 -43.47 8.11
C ASN A 342 16.12 -42.96 8.27
N GLY A 343 16.33 -41.66 8.45
CA GLY A 343 17.56 -41.17 9.13
C GLY A 343 18.92 -41.47 8.50
N ILE A 344 19.03 -41.72 7.19
CA ILE A 344 20.33 -41.89 6.51
C ILE A 344 20.52 -40.79 5.46
N ASN A 345 21.50 -39.92 5.71
CA ASN A 345 21.86 -38.78 4.86
C ASN A 345 22.70 -39.26 3.65
N ARG A 346 22.04 -39.63 2.55
CA ARG A 346 22.68 -39.77 1.23
C ARG A 346 21.85 -39.05 0.19
N ASN A 347 22.27 -37.83 -0.17
CA ASN A 347 21.63 -37.03 -1.20
C ASN A 347 22.23 -37.37 -2.57
N LEU A 348 21.39 -37.85 -3.49
CA LEU A 348 21.76 -38.07 -4.90
C LEU A 348 21.40 -36.81 -5.70
N ALA A 349 22.40 -36.21 -6.36
CA ALA A 349 22.21 -35.20 -7.38
C ALA A 349 22.38 -35.84 -8.76
N THR A 350 21.39 -35.66 -9.65
CA THR A 350 21.46 -36.13 -11.04
C THR A 350 21.76 -34.94 -11.94
N LEU A 351 22.86 -35.00 -12.70
CA LEU A 351 23.38 -33.91 -13.50
C LEU A 351 23.56 -34.42 -14.94
N GLN A 352 22.69 -34.01 -15.88
CA GLN A 352 22.73 -34.45 -17.29
C GLN A 352 23.04 -35.96 -17.48
N GLY A 353 22.35 -36.82 -16.74
CA GLY A 353 22.54 -38.28 -16.82
C GLY A 353 23.77 -38.87 -16.11
N LYS A 354 24.63 -38.06 -15.46
CA LYS A 354 25.76 -38.54 -14.64
C LYS A 354 25.50 -38.27 -13.14
N ARG A 355 25.61 -39.33 -12.32
CA ARG A 355 25.47 -39.25 -10.86
C ARG A 355 26.75 -38.68 -10.23
N ARG A 356 26.65 -37.64 -9.41
CA ARG A 356 27.75 -37.18 -8.54
C ARG A 356 27.29 -37.08 -7.09
N VAL A 357 28.19 -37.41 -6.16
CA VAL A 357 27.92 -37.47 -4.71
C VAL A 357 28.43 -36.18 -4.06
N ALA A 358 27.57 -35.48 -3.31
CA ALA A 358 27.96 -34.35 -2.47
C ALA A 358 27.85 -34.77 -0.99
N GLY A 359 28.93 -34.61 -0.23
CA GLY A 359 28.96 -34.88 1.22
C GLY A 359 28.66 -33.62 2.03
N ILE A 360 27.77 -33.72 3.02
CA ILE A 360 27.50 -32.65 4.00
C ILE A 360 28.20 -33.04 5.31
N ASN A 361 29.06 -32.17 5.85
CA ASN A 361 29.68 -32.36 7.16
C ASN A 361 28.93 -31.54 8.23
N SER A 362 28.19 -32.22 9.11
CA SER A 362 27.37 -31.59 10.15
C SER A 362 28.18 -31.44 11.45
N LYS A 363 29.02 -30.41 11.55
CA LYS A 363 29.61 -29.99 12.84
C LYS A 363 29.68 -28.48 13.09
N ARG A 364 29.23 -27.63 12.16
CA ARG A 364 28.97 -26.20 12.42
C ARG A 364 27.73 -25.81 11.62
N ASN A 365 26.88 -24.93 12.13
CA ASN A 365 25.67 -24.41 11.47
C ASN A 365 25.99 -23.54 10.24
N HIS A 366 26.82 -24.04 9.33
CA HIS A 366 27.18 -23.46 8.05
C HIS A 366 27.13 -24.56 6.98
N LEU A 367 26.32 -24.38 5.95
CA LEU A 367 26.36 -25.20 4.75
C LEU A 367 27.56 -24.75 3.91
N SER A 368 28.62 -25.57 3.86
CA SER A 368 29.73 -25.39 2.94
C SER A 368 29.66 -26.45 1.85
N LEU A 369 29.32 -26.05 0.63
CA LEU A 369 29.44 -26.88 -0.57
C LEU A 369 30.89 -26.84 -1.06
N ARG A 370 31.64 -27.94 -0.90
CA ARG A 370 32.91 -28.14 -1.61
C ARG A 370 32.62 -28.89 -2.91
N LEU A 371 32.83 -28.23 -4.04
CA LEU A 371 32.97 -28.91 -5.32
C LEU A 371 34.36 -29.56 -5.32
N LEU A 372 34.41 -30.90 -5.24
CA LEU A 372 35.66 -31.63 -5.44
C LEU A 372 35.96 -31.66 -6.93
N ASN A 373 36.83 -30.77 -7.40
CA ASN A 373 37.52 -30.99 -8.67
C ASN A 373 38.57 -32.08 -8.42
N ARG A 374 38.27 -33.30 -8.88
CA ARG A 374 39.31 -34.31 -9.12
C ARG A 374 39.99 -33.91 -10.42
N GLU A 375 41.05 -33.12 -10.34
CA GLU A 375 42.09 -33.17 -11.37
C GLU A 375 42.75 -34.54 -11.27
N LYS A 376 42.61 -35.35 -12.32
CA LYS A 376 43.51 -36.48 -12.54
C LYS A 376 44.79 -35.87 -13.11
N THR A 377 45.81 -35.70 -12.29
CA THR A 377 47.19 -35.81 -12.77
C THR A 377 47.37 -37.26 -13.22
N GLN A 378 47.75 -37.43 -14.47
CA GLN A 378 48.11 -38.72 -15.04
C GLN A 378 49.60 -38.60 -15.38
N ASP A 379 50.43 -38.97 -14.40
CA ASP A 379 51.79 -39.41 -14.65
C ASP A 379 51.75 -40.88 -15.07
N SER A 380 52.62 -41.22 -16.04
CA SER A 380 52.92 -42.52 -16.68
C SER A 380 52.41 -42.64 -18.11
#